data_AF-A0A5D0VR80-F1
#
_entry.id   AF-A0A5D0VR80-F1
#
_cell.length_a   1.000
_cell.length_b   1.000
_cell.length_c   1.000
_cell.angle_alpha   90.00
_cell.angle_beta   90.00
_cell.angle_gamma   90.00
#
_symmetry.space_group_name_H-M   'P 1'
#
loop_
_entity.id
_entity.type
_entity.pdbx_description
1 polymer ?
#
loop_
_entity_poly.entity_id
_entity_poly.type
_entity_poly.pdbx_seq_one_letter_code
_entity_poly.pdbx_strand_id
1 'polypeptide(L)'
;MKRSVLTIAIALLLGSGSWSGTAYAKSDFYIRSQFSSGGFIGSHEILTSPKTGYHEARYCDRTFWVSSTTVLWTEEQSESGRTLLLEENVDDNREVICDNANEFATLDDIGLEPDEIDRLRDHGPPGSTRPSRLRIIRDAFKSFK
;
A
#
# COMPACT_ATOMS: atom_id res chain seq x y z
N MET A 1 60.04 21.53 -50.56
CA MET A 1 60.29 21.34 -49.12
C MET A 1 59.04 21.69 -48.35
N LYS A 2 58.63 20.81 -47.43
CA LYS A 2 57.30 20.66 -46.84
C LYS A 2 56.94 21.85 -45.92
N ARG A 3 55.74 22.43 -46.07
CA ARG A 3 55.15 23.33 -45.07
C ARG A 3 53.99 22.58 -44.42
N SER A 4 54.22 22.16 -43.18
CA SER A 4 53.29 21.42 -42.34
C SER A 4 52.14 22.33 -41.91
N VAL A 5 50.90 21.94 -42.23
CA VAL A 5 49.68 22.52 -41.67
C VAL A 5 49.31 21.66 -40.48
N LEU A 6 49.40 22.21 -39.27
CA LEU A 6 49.04 21.53 -38.02
C LEU A 6 47.64 22.03 -37.62
N THR A 7 46.62 21.30 -38.05
CA THR A 7 45.21 21.61 -37.71
C THR A 7 44.91 21.03 -36.34
N ILE A 8 44.77 21.90 -35.34
CA ILE A 8 44.29 21.53 -33.99
C ILE A 8 42.77 21.39 -34.06
N ALA A 9 42.26 20.17 -34.07
CA ALA A 9 40.84 19.89 -33.93
C ALA A 9 40.49 19.73 -32.45
N ILE A 10 39.91 20.78 -31.85
CA ILE A 10 39.34 20.75 -30.50
C ILE A 10 38.02 19.97 -30.59
N ALA A 11 38.03 18.71 -30.15
CA ALA A 11 36.83 17.90 -30.00
C ALA A 11 36.02 18.43 -28.80
N LEU A 12 34.92 19.11 -29.10
CA LEU A 12 33.85 19.46 -28.17
C LEU A 12 33.27 18.18 -27.57
N LEU A 13 33.69 17.87 -26.33
CA LEU A 13 33.00 16.94 -25.44
C LEU A 13 31.65 17.55 -25.06
N LEU A 14 30.62 17.28 -25.85
CA LEU A 14 29.23 17.50 -25.48
C LEU A 14 28.92 16.55 -24.31
N GLY A 15 28.99 17.09 -23.10
CA GLY A 15 28.59 16.41 -21.89
C GLY A 15 27.15 15.92 -22.02
N SER A 16 26.98 14.60 -22.02
CA SER A 16 25.68 13.95 -21.89
C SER A 16 25.23 14.15 -20.44
N GLY A 17 24.62 15.29 -20.15
CA GLY A 17 23.94 15.52 -18.88
C GLY A 17 22.73 14.60 -18.81
N SER A 18 22.89 13.41 -18.24
CA SER A 18 21.76 12.60 -17.82
C SER A 18 21.01 13.38 -16.75
N TRP A 19 19.88 13.97 -17.12
CA TRP A 19 18.90 14.47 -16.17
C TRP A 19 18.30 13.27 -15.46
N SER A 20 18.94 12.83 -14.38
CA SER A 20 18.27 12.03 -13.36
C SER A 20 17.24 12.94 -12.72
N GLY A 21 16.02 12.98 -13.28
CA GLY A 21 14.88 13.54 -12.59
C GLY A 21 14.80 12.85 -11.24
N THR A 22 14.78 13.63 -10.17
CA THR A 22 14.43 13.11 -8.85
C THR A 22 12.99 12.63 -8.94
N ALA A 23 12.79 11.34 -9.22
CA ALA A 23 11.52 10.70 -8.92
C ALA A 23 11.37 10.87 -7.41
N TYR A 24 10.48 11.78 -6.99
CA TYR A 24 10.05 11.82 -5.60
C TYR A 24 9.60 10.40 -5.28
N ALA A 25 10.31 9.73 -4.37
CA ALA A 25 9.96 8.39 -3.94
C ALA A 25 8.50 8.46 -3.50
N LYS A 26 7.61 7.83 -4.27
CA LYS A 26 6.20 7.74 -3.94
C LYS A 26 6.14 6.78 -2.76
N SER A 27 5.91 7.32 -1.57
CA SER A 27 5.67 6.48 -0.41
C SER A 27 4.24 5.94 -0.44
N ASP A 28 4.11 4.66 -0.16
CA ASP A 28 2.84 3.95 -0.09
C ASP A 28 2.59 3.50 1.36
N PHE A 29 1.33 3.59 1.80
CA PHE A 29 0.92 3.31 3.17
C PHE A 29 0.12 2.02 3.25
N TYR A 30 0.38 1.23 4.29
CA TYR A 30 -0.24 -0.07 4.47
C TYR A 30 -0.69 -0.29 5.90
N ILE A 31 -1.83 -0.95 6.07
CA ILE A 31 -2.21 -1.57 7.34
C ILE A 31 -1.81 -3.04 7.26
N ARG A 32 -0.94 -3.50 8.16
CA ARG A 32 -0.46 -4.87 8.27
C ARG A 32 -1.06 -5.56 9.48
N SER A 33 -1.56 -6.78 9.29
CA SER A 33 -1.99 -7.69 10.36
C SER A 33 -0.93 -8.75 10.62
N GLN A 34 -0.69 -9.03 11.89
CA GLN A 34 0.22 -10.08 12.34
C GLN A 34 -0.30 -10.83 13.57
N PHE A 35 0.20 -12.05 13.76
CA PHE A 35 0.06 -12.80 15.01
C PHE A 35 0.80 -12.08 16.15
N SER A 36 0.43 -12.38 17.39
CA SER A 36 1.16 -11.91 18.58
C SER A 36 2.63 -12.36 18.60
N SER A 37 2.98 -13.41 17.86
CA SER A 37 4.36 -13.85 17.63
C SER A 37 5.12 -13.07 16.55
N GLY A 38 4.48 -12.08 15.90
CA GLY A 38 5.03 -11.29 14.81
C GLY A 38 4.88 -11.89 13.40
N GLY A 39 4.24 -13.06 13.28
CA GLY A 39 4.02 -13.71 11.98
C GLY A 39 3.01 -12.94 11.10
N PHE A 40 3.34 -12.70 9.84
CA PHE A 40 2.49 -11.97 8.88
C PHE A 40 1.20 -12.72 8.53
N ILE A 41 0.09 -11.98 8.45
CA ILE A 41 -1.23 -12.51 8.03
C ILE A 41 -1.67 -11.86 6.71
N GLY A 42 -1.60 -10.54 6.62
CA GLY A 42 -2.07 -9.79 5.47
C GLY A 42 -1.75 -8.31 5.58
N SER A 43 -1.88 -7.59 4.47
CA SER A 43 -1.76 -6.13 4.45
C SER A 43 -2.64 -5.51 3.38
N HIS A 44 -3.22 -4.35 3.68
CA HIS A 44 -4.04 -3.57 2.76
C HIS A 44 -3.42 -2.18 2.55
N GLU A 45 -3.39 -1.72 1.31
CA GLU A 45 -2.92 -0.37 0.96
C GLU A 45 -3.98 0.66 1.33
N ILE A 46 -3.53 1.81 1.85
CA ILE A 46 -4.35 2.99 2.11
C ILE A 46 -3.72 4.20 1.43
N LEU A 47 -4.55 5.19 1.07
CA LEU A 47 -4.10 6.28 0.21
C LEU A 47 -3.99 7.58 0.98
N THR A 48 -3.04 8.43 0.59
CA THR A 48 -2.91 9.80 1.10
C THR A 48 -3.76 10.81 0.33
N SER A 49 -4.45 10.36 -0.73
CA SER A 49 -5.29 11.20 -1.58
C SER A 49 -6.65 10.55 -1.88
N PRO A 50 -7.69 11.39 -2.12
CA PRO A 50 -9.02 10.89 -2.40
C PRO A 50 -9.08 10.02 -3.64
N LYS A 51 -9.90 8.97 -3.58
CA LYS A 51 -10.19 8.08 -4.70
C LYS A 51 -11.64 7.63 -4.64
N THR A 52 -12.29 7.52 -5.79
CA THR A 52 -13.66 7.00 -5.87
C THR A 52 -13.75 5.61 -5.21
N GLY A 53 -14.75 5.44 -4.33
CA GLY A 53 -14.95 4.20 -3.57
C GLY A 53 -14.05 4.05 -2.35
N TYR A 54 -13.34 5.13 -1.96
CA TYR A 54 -12.58 5.20 -0.72
C TYR A 54 -13.18 6.31 0.16
N HIS A 55 -13.07 6.12 1.45
CA HIS A 55 -13.64 6.94 2.50
C HIS A 55 -12.52 7.55 3.33
N GLU A 56 -12.75 8.75 3.82
CA GLU A 56 -11.83 9.41 4.72
C GLU A 56 -11.80 8.68 6.07
N ALA A 57 -10.61 8.37 6.57
CA ALA A 57 -10.40 7.78 7.89
C ALA A 57 -9.18 8.43 8.55
N ARG A 58 -9.22 8.58 9.87
CA ARG A 58 -8.12 9.15 10.65
C ARG A 58 -7.41 8.04 11.41
N TYR A 59 -6.14 7.81 11.08
CA TYR A 59 -5.27 6.86 11.79
C TYR A 59 -4.03 7.59 12.29
N CYS A 60 -3.71 7.44 13.58
CA CYS A 60 -2.46 7.93 14.16
C CYS A 60 -2.22 9.41 13.82
N ASP A 61 -3.28 10.22 14.01
CA ASP A 61 -3.35 11.66 13.73
C ASP A 61 -3.18 12.09 12.26
N ARG A 62 -3.21 11.14 11.32
CA ARG A 62 -3.12 11.39 9.89
C ARG A 62 -4.40 10.98 9.19
N THR A 63 -4.77 11.73 8.15
CA THR A 63 -5.92 11.42 7.30
C THR A 63 -5.49 10.52 6.15
N PHE A 64 -6.22 9.44 5.96
CA PHE A 64 -6.07 8.51 4.85
C PHE A 64 -7.41 8.27 4.16
N TRP A 65 -7.33 7.69 2.96
CA TRP A 65 -8.47 7.23 2.20
C TRP A 65 -8.43 5.71 2.15
N VAL A 66 -9.50 5.07 2.61
CA VAL A 66 -9.60 3.61 2.78
C VAL A 66 -10.87 3.06 2.14
N SER A 67 -10.82 1.83 1.66
CA SER A 67 -12.04 1.14 1.21
C SER A 67 -12.82 0.56 2.39
N SER A 68 -14.14 0.48 2.29
CA SER A 68 -15.00 -0.16 3.31
C SER A 68 -14.58 -1.62 3.55
N THR A 69 -14.12 -2.32 2.51
CA THR A 69 -13.54 -3.66 2.62
C THR A 69 -12.30 -3.71 3.51
N THR A 70 -11.46 -2.67 3.47
CA THR A 70 -10.25 -2.61 4.30
C THR A 70 -10.62 -2.36 5.76
N VAL A 71 -11.60 -1.49 5.99
CA VAL A 71 -12.13 -1.20 7.33
C VAL A 71 -12.76 -2.43 7.95
N LEU A 72 -13.65 -3.11 7.23
CA LEU A 72 -14.25 -4.36 7.68
C LEU A 72 -13.18 -5.43 7.98
N TRP A 73 -12.18 -5.56 7.10
CA TRP A 73 -11.07 -6.48 7.34
C TRP A 73 -10.30 -6.12 8.62
N THR A 74 -10.00 -4.84 8.87
CA THR A 74 -9.32 -4.42 10.11
C THR A 74 -10.15 -4.67 11.36
N GLU A 75 -11.47 -4.48 11.32
CA GLU A 75 -12.38 -4.85 12.41
C GLU A 75 -12.27 -6.35 12.71
N GLU A 76 -12.40 -7.22 11.70
CA GLU A 76 -12.27 -8.67 11.86
C GLU A 76 -10.91 -9.10 12.43
N GLN A 77 -9.82 -8.44 12.00
CA GLN A 77 -8.47 -8.72 12.51
C GLN A 77 -8.35 -8.32 14.00
N SER A 78 -8.85 -7.15 14.36
CA SER A 78 -8.87 -6.66 15.75
C SER A 78 -9.70 -7.57 16.65
N GLU A 79 -10.91 -7.95 16.23
CA GLU A 79 -11.78 -8.90 16.95
C GLU A 79 -11.12 -10.28 17.14
N SER A 80 -10.31 -10.70 16.16
CA SER A 80 -9.52 -11.94 16.22
C SER A 80 -8.26 -11.83 17.11
N GLY A 81 -8.07 -10.72 17.82
CA GLY A 81 -6.92 -10.46 18.70
C GLY A 81 -5.60 -10.33 17.94
N ARG A 82 -5.63 -9.87 16.68
CA ARG A 82 -4.42 -9.62 15.88
C ARG A 82 -3.83 -8.25 16.20
N THR A 83 -2.53 -8.13 15.97
CA THR A 83 -1.85 -6.84 16.03
C THR A 83 -1.93 -6.20 14.65
N LEU A 84 -2.45 -4.97 14.60
CA LEU A 84 -2.49 -4.14 13.41
C LEU A 84 -1.41 -3.06 13.49
N LEU A 85 -0.66 -2.90 12.41
CA LEU A 85 0.41 -1.93 12.28
C LEU A 85 0.13 -1.04 11.06
N LEU A 86 0.18 0.28 11.23
CA LEU A 86 0.24 1.19 10.10
C LEU A 86 1.70 1.38 9.71
N GLU A 87 2.00 1.19 8.44
CA GLU A 87 3.37 1.21 7.92
C GLU A 87 3.48 2.10 6.70
N GLU A 88 4.62 2.77 6.59
CA GLU A 88 5.03 3.57 5.46
C GLU A 88 6.18 2.86 4.73
N ASN A 89 6.00 2.59 3.45
CA ASN A 89 7.08 2.10 2.61
C ASN A 89 7.80 3.31 2.00
N VAL A 90 9.05 3.53 2.38
CA VAL A 90 9.91 4.60 1.85
C VAL A 90 11.15 3.95 1.26
N ASP A 91 11.35 4.10 -0.06
CA ASP A 91 12.40 3.43 -0.81
C ASP A 91 12.38 1.90 -0.57
N ASP A 92 13.49 1.34 -0.05
CA ASP A 92 13.62 -0.08 0.28
C ASP A 92 13.34 -0.37 1.78
N ASN A 93 12.85 0.62 2.53
CA ASN A 93 12.59 0.51 3.96
C ASN A 93 11.10 0.50 4.28
N ARG A 94 10.75 -0.21 5.35
CA ARG A 94 9.39 -0.24 5.91
C ARG A 94 9.43 0.29 7.33
N GLU A 95 8.75 1.40 7.55
CA GLU A 95 8.69 2.08 8.83
C GLU A 95 7.30 1.89 9.45
N VAL A 96 7.26 1.47 10.72
CA VAL A 96 6.01 1.40 11.48
C VAL A 96 5.70 2.81 11.97
N ILE A 97 4.57 3.35 11.51
CA ILE A 97 4.05 4.65 11.95
C ILE A 97 3.37 4.52 13.31
N CYS A 98 2.60 3.45 13.50
CA CYS A 98 1.93 3.15 14.77
C CYS A 98 1.45 1.70 14.84
N ASP A 99 1.21 1.20 16.06
CA ASP A 99 0.88 -0.19 16.37
C ASP A 99 -0.42 -0.37 17.19
N ASN A 100 -1.21 0.69 17.34
CA ASN A 100 -2.39 0.67 18.20
C ASN A 100 -3.67 0.34 17.44
N ALA A 101 -4.15 -0.90 17.59
CA ALA A 101 -5.37 -1.41 16.97
C ALA A 101 -6.64 -0.59 17.33
N ASN A 102 -6.67 0.08 18.50
CA ASN A 102 -7.82 0.87 18.95
C ASN A 102 -7.95 2.22 18.22
N GLU A 103 -6.99 2.57 17.36
CA GLU A 103 -6.98 3.82 16.59
C GLU A 103 -7.43 3.62 15.14
N PHE A 104 -7.78 2.39 14.75
CA PHE A 104 -8.34 2.13 13.42
C PHE A 104 -9.83 2.42 13.42
N ALA A 105 -10.27 3.01 12.32
CA ALA A 105 -11.64 3.40 12.06
C ALA A 105 -12.49 2.14 11.90
N THR A 106 -13.72 2.25 12.36
CA THR A 106 -14.80 1.29 12.16
C THR A 106 -15.63 1.64 10.93
N LEU A 107 -16.50 0.73 10.50
CA LEU A 107 -17.45 1.05 9.41
C LEU A 107 -18.36 2.24 9.77
N ASP A 108 -18.64 2.42 11.06
CA ASP A 108 -19.44 3.52 11.58
C ASP A 108 -18.71 4.88 11.48
N ASP A 109 -17.37 4.89 11.43
CA ASP A 109 -16.56 6.11 11.40
C ASP A 109 -16.36 6.68 9.99
N ILE A 110 -16.59 5.88 8.94
CA ILE A 110 -16.27 6.24 7.53
C ILE A 110 -17.46 6.81 6.75
N GLY A 111 -18.55 7.15 7.44
CA GLY A 111 -19.69 7.88 6.89
C GLY A 111 -20.53 7.09 5.90
N LEU A 112 -20.62 5.77 6.06
CA LEU A 112 -21.54 4.91 5.31
C LEU A 112 -22.98 5.04 5.83
N GLU A 113 -23.97 4.76 4.97
CA GLU A 113 -25.36 4.66 5.42
C GLU A 113 -25.55 3.40 6.29
N PRO A 114 -26.42 3.41 7.31
CA PRO A 114 -26.65 2.25 8.19
C PRO A 114 -27.00 0.96 7.41
N ASP A 115 -27.86 1.07 6.41
CA ASP A 115 -28.24 -0.05 5.54
C ASP A 115 -27.05 -0.65 4.77
N GLU A 116 -26.04 0.17 4.45
CA GLU A 116 -24.81 -0.29 3.79
C GLU A 116 -23.88 -1.00 4.78
N ILE A 117 -23.76 -0.47 6.00
CA ILE A 117 -22.99 -1.09 7.09
C ILE A 117 -23.55 -2.48 7.39
N ASP A 118 -24.87 -2.60 7.56
CA ASP A 118 -25.54 -3.88 7.83
C ASP A 118 -25.28 -4.89 6.71
N ARG A 119 -25.38 -4.47 5.44
CA ARG A 119 -25.07 -5.34 4.30
C ARG A 119 -23.63 -5.81 4.29
N LEU A 120 -22.67 -4.92 4.61
CA LEU A 120 -21.26 -5.27 4.65
C LEU A 120 -20.95 -6.26 5.78
N ARG A 121 -21.58 -6.11 6.95
CA ARG A 121 -21.43 -7.03 8.08
C ARG A 121 -22.08 -8.39 7.80
N ASP A 122 -23.27 -8.42 7.21
CA ASP A 122 -24.03 -9.66 6.97
C ASP A 122 -23.51 -10.49 5.78
N HIS A 123 -22.98 -9.83 4.74
CA HIS A 123 -22.65 -10.48 3.47
C HIS A 123 -21.19 -10.30 3.05
N GLY A 124 -20.42 -9.53 3.81
CA GLY A 124 -19.07 -9.13 3.44
C GLY A 124 -19.08 -8.15 2.26
N PRO A 125 -17.89 -7.76 1.78
CA PRO A 125 -17.75 -6.80 0.70
C PRO A 125 -18.23 -7.39 -0.63
N PRO A 126 -18.86 -6.59 -1.51
CA PRO A 126 -19.39 -7.08 -2.78
C PRO A 126 -18.28 -7.71 -3.64
N GLY A 127 -18.40 -9.01 -3.92
CA GLY A 127 -17.44 -9.81 -4.69
C GLY A 127 -16.53 -10.74 -3.88
N SER A 128 -16.63 -10.75 -2.54
CA SER A 128 -15.87 -11.63 -1.63
C SER A 128 -16.12 -13.13 -1.83
N THR A 129 -17.24 -13.51 -2.44
CA THR A 129 -17.62 -14.93 -2.66
C THR A 129 -16.89 -15.61 -3.82
N ARG A 130 -16.07 -14.89 -4.60
CA ARG A 130 -15.31 -15.50 -5.70
C ARG A 130 -13.94 -15.97 -5.21
N PRO A 131 -13.53 -17.23 -5.48
CA PRO A 131 -12.17 -17.69 -5.18
C PRO A 131 -11.16 -16.70 -5.75
N SER A 132 -10.33 -16.09 -4.89
CA SER A 132 -9.30 -15.18 -5.38
C SER A 132 -8.38 -15.96 -6.32
N ARG A 133 -8.01 -15.37 -7.46
CA ARG A 133 -7.08 -16.00 -8.42
C ARG A 133 -5.78 -16.41 -7.74
N LEU A 134 -5.35 -15.66 -6.72
CA LEU A 134 -4.19 -15.97 -5.88
C LEU A 134 -4.36 -17.28 -5.10
N ARG A 135 -5.56 -17.60 -4.61
CA ARG A 135 -5.85 -18.89 -3.96
C ARG A 135 -5.68 -20.05 -4.94
N ILE A 136 -6.15 -19.89 -6.17
CA ILE A 136 -5.99 -20.88 -7.25
C ILE A 136 -4.51 -21.07 -7.57
N ILE A 137 -3.75 -19.99 -7.73
CA ILE A 137 -2.31 -20.04 -7.98
C ILE A 137 -1.57 -20.75 -6.84
N ARG A 138 -1.83 -20.36 -5.59
CA ARG A 138 -1.23 -20.98 -4.40
C ARG A 138 -1.51 -22.48 -4.34
N ASP A 139 -2.76 -22.88 -4.61
CA ASP A 139 -3.15 -24.29 -4.56
C ASP A 139 -2.50 -25.10 -5.71
N ALA A 140 -2.22 -24.48 -6.87
CA ALA A 140 -1.46 -25.10 -7.96
C ALA A 140 0.03 -25.34 -7.62
N PHE A 141 0.64 -24.51 -6.76
CA PHE A 141 2.02 -24.71 -6.31
C PHE A 141 2.16 -25.73 -5.17
N LYS A 142 1.08 -26.09 -4.48
CA LYS A 142 1.12 -27.13 -3.43
C LYS A 142 1.35 -28.55 -3.96
N SER A 143 1.06 -28.81 -5.23
CA SER A 143 1.25 -30.12 -5.86
C SER A 143 2.64 -30.34 -6.44
N PHE A 144 3.51 -29.32 -6.46
CA PHE A 144 4.90 -29.48 -6.84
C PHE A 144 5.72 -29.85 -5.60
N LYS A 145 6.27 -31.06 -5.60
CA LYS A 145 7.12 -31.62 -4.55
C LYS A 145 8.49 -31.96 -5.14
#